data_AF-A2X8W3-F1
#
_entry.id   AF-A2X8W3-F1
#
_cell.length_a   1.000
_cell.length_b   1.000
_cell.length_c   1.000
_cell.angle_alpha   90.00
_cell.angle_beta   90.00
_cell.angle_gamma   90.00
#
_symmetry.space_group_name_H-M   'P 1'
#
loop_
_entity.id
_entity.type
_entity.pdbx_description
1 polymer ?
#
loop_
_entity_poly.entity_id
_entity_poly.type
_entity_poly.pdbx_seq_one_letter_code
_entity_poly.pdbx_strand_id
1 'polypeptide(L)'
;MDVRRGGGGGRIVGAARRALTWGALPLPMRITNGLAMVSLVLSSCDLLRLCSDRERPLGGREFATVVCQLASVVYLLSLFAHPDAPATTTGDDDDGQGGSRRARPAAAEPAPMHGHGGGMMEADDEEIVAAVASGALPSHRLESRLGDCRRAARLRREALRRVTGRGVEGLPFDGMDYQAILGQCCEMPVGYVQLPVGVAGPLLLDGREYHVPMATTEGCLVASVNRGCRAISASGGAFSVLLRDAMSRAPAVKLPSAMRAAELKAFAEAPANFELLAAVFNRSSRFGRLQDIRCALAGRNLYMRFSCITGDAMGMNMVSKGVENVLGYLQNVFPDMDVISVSGNYCSDKKPTAVNWIEGRGKSVVCEAIIKGDVVQKVLKTTVEKLVELNIIKNLAGSAVAGALGGFNAHASNIVTALFIATGQDPAQNVESSQCITMLEEVDDGDDLHISVTMPSIEVGTIGGGTCLASQAACLNLLGVKGSNHGSPGANAKRLATIVAGSVLAGELSLLAALASGHLVKSHMMYNRSSKDVAKAAS
;
A
#
# COMPACT_ATOMS: atom_id res chain seq x y z
N MET A 1 -45.21 35.39 27.60
CA MET A 1 -45.39 34.38 28.68
C MET A 1 -45.05 33.02 28.09
N ASP A 2 -44.26 32.24 28.82
CA ASP A 2 -43.53 31.02 28.42
C ASP A 2 -44.15 30.15 27.31
N VAL A 3 -43.39 29.98 26.23
CA VAL A 3 -43.57 28.87 25.28
C VAL A 3 -42.47 27.84 25.53
N ARG A 4 -42.78 26.88 26.41
CA ARG A 4 -42.06 25.61 26.51
C ARG A 4 -42.22 24.87 25.17
N ARG A 5 -41.17 24.74 24.36
CA ARG A 5 -41.09 23.75 23.28
C ARG A 5 -39.96 22.77 23.58
N GLY A 6 -40.36 21.50 23.63
CA GLY A 6 -39.62 20.41 24.25
C GLY A 6 -38.37 19.96 23.48
N GLY A 7 -37.31 19.71 24.24
CA GLY A 7 -36.14 18.96 23.79
C GLY A 7 -36.46 17.47 23.70
N GLY A 8 -36.80 17.01 22.49
CA GLY A 8 -36.97 15.59 22.17
C GLY A 8 -35.67 14.81 21.90
N GLY A 9 -34.51 15.49 21.78
CA GLY A 9 -33.25 14.84 21.42
C GLY A 9 -32.47 14.17 22.56
N GLY A 10 -32.76 14.53 23.83
CA GLY A 10 -31.97 14.07 24.98
C GLY A 10 -32.28 12.64 25.45
N ARG A 11 -33.47 12.12 25.16
CA ARG A 11 -33.90 10.80 25.67
C ARG A 11 -33.25 9.62 24.96
N ILE A 12 -32.94 9.73 23.66
CA ILE A 12 -32.32 8.63 22.90
C ILE A 12 -30.84 8.48 23.28
N VAL A 13 -30.12 9.59 23.40
CA VAL A 13 -28.69 9.59 23.82
C VAL A 13 -28.56 9.20 25.29
N GLY A 14 -29.49 9.63 26.15
CA GLY A 14 -29.54 9.23 27.55
C GLY A 14 -29.83 7.73 27.75
N ALA A 15 -30.70 7.15 26.91
CA ALA A 15 -30.97 5.71 26.93
C ALA A 15 -29.76 4.89 26.46
N ALA A 16 -29.05 5.33 25.42
CA ALA A 16 -27.82 4.68 24.96
C ALA A 16 -26.70 4.71 26.01
N ARG A 17 -26.50 5.85 26.70
CA ARG A 17 -25.54 5.96 27.81
C ARG A 17 -25.93 5.11 29.03
N ARG A 18 -27.22 4.98 29.35
CA ARG A 18 -27.68 4.12 30.45
C ARG A 18 -27.61 2.63 30.09
N ALA A 19 -27.81 2.24 28.83
CA ALA A 19 -27.69 0.85 28.41
C ALA A 19 -26.25 0.32 28.53
N LEU A 20 -25.24 1.18 28.34
CA LEU A 20 -23.82 0.81 28.46
C LEU A 20 -23.29 0.73 29.91
N THR A 21 -24.08 1.11 30.91
CA THR A 21 -23.68 1.08 32.34
C THR A 21 -24.33 -0.07 33.12
N TRP A 22 -25.07 -0.95 32.46
CA TRP A 22 -25.46 -2.21 33.08
C TRP A 22 -24.22 -3.07 33.26
N GLY A 23 -23.90 -3.34 34.53
CA GLY A 23 -22.76 -4.13 34.97
C GLY A 23 -22.56 -5.34 34.06
N ALA A 24 -21.46 -5.29 33.31
CA ALA A 24 -21.09 -6.35 32.40
C ALA A 24 -21.02 -7.66 33.17
N LEU A 25 -21.84 -8.63 32.77
CA LEU A 25 -21.57 -10.03 33.05
C LEU A 25 -20.10 -10.27 32.68
N PRO A 26 -19.25 -10.79 33.59
CA PRO A 26 -17.82 -10.93 33.35
C PRO A 26 -17.59 -12.16 32.46
N LEU A 27 -18.13 -12.13 31.24
CA LEU A 27 -17.75 -13.07 30.21
C LEU A 27 -16.45 -12.58 29.60
N PRO A 28 -15.41 -13.44 29.52
CA PRO A 28 -14.17 -13.10 28.84
C PRO A 28 -14.46 -12.55 27.43
N MET A 29 -13.79 -11.46 27.03
CA MET A 29 -13.99 -10.82 25.71
C MET A 29 -13.92 -11.82 24.54
N ARG A 30 -13.14 -12.89 24.67
CA ARG A 30 -13.06 -13.96 23.66
C ARG A 30 -14.40 -14.68 23.46
N ILE A 31 -15.16 -14.91 24.53
CA ILE A 31 -16.48 -15.57 24.48
C ILE A 31 -17.50 -14.63 23.85
N THR A 32 -17.55 -13.36 24.27
CA THR A 32 -18.50 -12.39 23.72
C THR A 32 -18.22 -12.10 22.24
N ASN A 33 -16.95 -11.95 21.86
CA ASN A 33 -16.55 -11.80 20.45
C ASN A 33 -16.89 -13.05 19.63
N GLY A 34 -16.66 -14.24 20.18
CA GLY A 34 -17.02 -15.50 19.54
C GLY A 34 -18.53 -15.61 19.30
N LEU A 35 -19.35 -15.31 20.31
CA LEU A 35 -20.81 -15.31 20.19
C LEU A 35 -21.32 -14.27 19.18
N ALA A 36 -20.73 -13.07 19.15
CA ALA A 36 -21.07 -12.04 18.18
C ALA A 36 -20.73 -12.45 16.75
N MET A 37 -19.57 -13.09 16.52
CA MET A 37 -19.21 -13.63 15.20
C MET A 37 -20.14 -14.76 14.76
N VAL A 38 -20.45 -15.71 15.65
CA VAL A 38 -21.38 -16.81 15.34
C VAL A 38 -22.77 -16.26 15.01
N SER A 39 -23.27 -15.31 15.80
CA SER A 39 -24.54 -14.60 15.54
C SER A 39 -24.54 -13.88 14.19
N LEU A 40 -23.45 -13.18 13.84
CA LEU A 40 -23.33 -12.51 12.55
C LEU A 40 -23.36 -13.49 11.37
N VAL A 41 -22.66 -14.62 11.49
CA VAL A 41 -22.63 -15.64 10.43
C VAL A 41 -24.01 -16.27 10.26
N LEU A 42 -24.65 -16.71 11.34
CA LEU A 42 -25.98 -17.34 11.28
C LEU A 42 -27.04 -16.38 10.73
N SER A 43 -27.05 -15.13 11.19
CA SER A 43 -28.00 -14.12 10.70
C SER A 43 -27.75 -13.77 9.23
N SER A 44 -26.50 -13.73 8.77
CA SER A 44 -26.16 -13.52 7.37
C SER A 44 -26.61 -14.68 6.48
N CYS A 45 -26.45 -15.93 6.94
CA CYS A 45 -26.97 -17.10 6.24
C CYS A 45 -28.50 -17.08 6.12
N ASP A 46 -29.22 -16.71 7.18
CA ASP A 46 -30.67 -16.61 7.17
C ASP A 46 -31.15 -15.45 6.27
N LEU A 47 -30.46 -14.32 6.27
CA LEU A 47 -30.75 -13.19 5.36
C LEU A 47 -30.52 -13.55 3.88
N LEU A 48 -29.46 -14.30 3.57
CA LEU A 48 -29.24 -14.79 2.21
C LEU A 48 -30.35 -15.75 1.76
N ARG A 49 -30.84 -16.61 2.65
CA ARG A 49 -32.01 -17.47 2.39
C ARG A 49 -33.28 -16.65 2.16
N LEU A 50 -33.48 -15.58 2.94
CA LEU A 50 -34.60 -14.65 2.78
C LEU A 50 -34.55 -13.90 1.45
N CYS A 51 -33.37 -13.39 1.06
CA CYS A 51 -33.20 -12.72 -0.24
C CYS A 51 -33.40 -13.66 -1.43
N SER A 52 -33.22 -14.97 -1.24
CA SER A 52 -33.46 -15.98 -2.27
C SER A 52 -34.96 -16.29 -2.46
N ASP A 53 -35.81 -15.93 -1.50
CA ASP A 53 -37.23 -16.29 -1.45
C ASP A 53 -38.10 -15.02 -1.56
N ARG A 54 -38.20 -14.48 -2.79
CA ARG A 54 -38.79 -13.15 -3.06
C ARG A 54 -40.27 -13.00 -2.70
N GLU A 55 -41.01 -14.10 -2.56
CA GLU A 55 -42.45 -14.08 -2.29
C GLU A 55 -42.78 -14.16 -0.79
N ARG A 56 -41.76 -14.29 0.07
CA ARG A 56 -41.95 -14.52 1.50
C ARG A 56 -42.14 -13.20 2.27
N PRO A 57 -43.29 -12.95 2.93
CA PRO A 57 -43.49 -11.74 3.72
C PRO A 57 -42.58 -11.71 4.96
N LEU A 58 -42.08 -10.52 5.31
CA LEU A 58 -41.29 -10.28 6.52
C LEU A 58 -42.14 -10.55 7.78
N GLY A 59 -42.02 -11.73 8.35
CA GLY A 59 -42.60 -12.10 9.64
C GLY A 59 -41.75 -11.66 10.83
N GLY A 60 -42.21 -12.03 12.03
CA GLY A 60 -41.51 -11.68 13.27
C GLY A 60 -40.12 -12.32 13.41
N ARG A 61 -39.90 -13.50 12.80
CA ARG A 61 -38.60 -14.18 12.81
C ARG A 61 -37.59 -13.44 11.95
N GLU A 62 -37.99 -13.00 10.78
CA GLU A 62 -37.17 -12.27 9.82
C GLU A 62 -36.75 -10.92 10.36
N PHE A 63 -37.68 -10.23 11.03
CA PHE A 63 -37.37 -9.00 11.76
C PHE A 63 -36.33 -9.24 12.86
N ALA A 64 -36.47 -10.32 13.64
CA ALA A 64 -35.49 -10.68 14.66
C ALA A 64 -34.10 -10.99 14.06
N THR A 65 -34.03 -11.64 12.88
CA THR A 65 -32.77 -11.90 12.17
C THR A 65 -32.06 -10.59 11.79
N VAL A 66 -32.79 -9.61 11.24
CA VAL A 66 -32.22 -8.29 10.88
C VAL A 66 -31.71 -7.57 12.13
N VAL A 67 -32.49 -7.58 13.22
CA VAL A 67 -32.07 -6.96 14.49
C VAL A 67 -30.82 -7.62 15.07
N CYS A 68 -30.73 -8.96 15.04
CA CYS A 68 -29.55 -9.69 15.51
C CYS A 68 -28.31 -9.39 14.66
N GLN A 69 -28.46 -9.28 13.33
CA GLN A 69 -27.37 -8.92 12.45
C GLN A 69 -26.86 -7.50 12.76
N LEU A 70 -27.76 -6.52 12.84
CA LEU A 70 -27.42 -5.14 13.16
C LEU A 70 -26.73 -5.04 14.53
N ALA A 71 -27.23 -5.72 15.55
CA ALA A 71 -26.62 -5.76 16.87
C ALA A 71 -25.19 -6.35 16.83
N SER A 72 -24.99 -7.44 16.07
CA SER A 72 -23.68 -8.08 15.91
C SER A 72 -22.68 -7.18 15.17
N VAL A 73 -23.13 -6.48 14.11
CA VAL A 73 -22.31 -5.50 13.38
C VAL A 73 -21.94 -4.31 14.26
N VAL A 74 -22.91 -3.73 14.99
CA VAL A 74 -22.64 -2.60 15.90
C VAL A 74 -21.67 -3.01 17.01
N TYR A 75 -21.83 -4.21 17.58
CA TYR A 75 -20.92 -4.73 18.58
C TYR A 75 -19.49 -4.86 18.02
N LEU A 76 -19.32 -5.51 16.87
CA LEU A 76 -18.00 -5.69 16.25
C LEU A 76 -17.37 -4.38 15.80
N LEU A 77 -18.17 -3.42 15.31
CA LEU A 77 -17.68 -2.06 14.99
C LEU A 77 -17.26 -1.30 16.25
N SER A 78 -17.90 -1.53 17.39
CA SER A 78 -17.51 -0.88 18.64
C SER A 78 -16.13 -1.31 19.13
N LEU A 79 -15.66 -2.52 18.77
CA LEU A 79 -14.29 -2.97 19.01
C LEU A 79 -13.24 -2.11 18.26
N PHE A 80 -13.61 -1.54 17.11
CA PHE A 80 -12.74 -0.64 16.34
C PHE A 80 -12.89 0.83 16.75
N ALA A 81 -13.98 1.18 17.44
CA ALA A 81 -14.26 2.56 17.87
C ALA A 81 -13.49 2.98 19.14
N HIS A 82 -12.82 2.05 19.83
CA HIS A 82 -11.93 2.33 20.96
C HIS A 82 -10.46 2.08 20.59
N PRO A 83 -9.77 3.07 20.02
CA PRO A 83 -8.31 3.12 20.10
C PRO A 83 -7.94 3.41 21.57
N ASP A 84 -7.10 2.56 22.14
CA ASP A 84 -6.33 2.82 23.36
C ASP A 84 -7.13 3.20 24.62
N ALA A 85 -7.69 2.20 25.31
CA ALA A 85 -7.76 2.27 26.76
C ALA A 85 -6.44 1.69 27.32
N PRO A 86 -5.58 2.49 27.95
CA PRO A 86 -4.29 2.01 28.44
C PRO A 86 -4.51 0.93 29.49
N ALA A 87 -3.68 -0.12 29.43
CA ALA A 87 -3.63 -1.15 30.45
C ALA A 87 -3.37 -0.49 31.80
N THR A 88 -4.43 -0.32 32.60
CA THR A 88 -4.32 0.10 33.99
C THR A 88 -3.63 -1.03 34.74
N THR A 89 -2.34 -0.83 35.01
CA THR A 89 -1.59 -1.55 36.03
C THR A 89 -2.11 -1.12 37.39
N THR A 90 -3.16 -1.77 37.87
CA THR A 90 -3.46 -1.82 39.31
C THR A 90 -2.88 -3.12 39.82
N GLY A 91 -1.73 -3.00 40.49
CA GLY A 91 -1.26 -4.04 41.38
C GLY A 91 -2.26 -4.20 42.52
N ASP A 92 -2.56 -5.45 42.82
CA ASP A 92 -2.86 -5.88 44.18
C ASP A 92 -2.11 -7.19 44.36
N ASP A 93 -1.27 -7.19 45.39
CA ASP A 93 -0.54 -8.31 45.93
C ASP A 93 -1.53 -9.36 46.45
N ASP A 94 -1.34 -10.64 46.09
CA ASP A 94 -1.54 -11.70 47.08
C ASP A 94 -0.71 -12.95 46.75
N ASP A 95 -0.11 -13.45 47.81
CA ASP A 95 0.82 -14.57 47.90
C ASP A 95 0.12 -15.91 47.62
N GLY A 96 0.82 -16.86 47.01
CA GLY A 96 0.28 -18.23 46.99
C GLY A 96 0.90 -19.24 46.04
N GLN A 97 2.05 -19.79 46.46
CA GLN A 97 2.40 -21.21 46.32
C GLN A 97 2.55 -21.83 44.91
N GLY A 98 3.82 -22.11 44.59
CA GLY A 98 4.27 -23.49 44.39
C GLY A 98 4.10 -24.10 42.99
N GLY A 99 5.24 -24.39 42.33
CA GLY A 99 5.28 -25.51 41.38
C GLY A 99 6.21 -25.35 40.18
N SER A 100 7.43 -25.88 40.32
CA SER A 100 8.27 -26.44 39.25
C SER A 100 8.83 -25.51 38.17
N ARG A 101 9.97 -24.87 38.50
CA ARG A 101 10.92 -24.32 37.52
C ARG A 101 11.57 -25.46 36.72
N ARG A 102 11.09 -25.70 35.51
CA ARG A 102 11.78 -26.54 34.52
C ARG A 102 12.99 -25.74 33.98
N ALA A 103 14.19 -26.14 34.40
CA ALA A 103 15.45 -25.55 33.98
C ALA A 103 15.59 -25.60 32.45
N ARG A 104 15.77 -24.43 31.82
CA ARG A 104 16.24 -24.32 30.43
C ARG A 104 17.77 -24.38 30.41
N PRO A 105 18.39 -25.08 29.44
CA PRO A 105 19.83 -25.31 29.45
C PRO A 105 20.61 -24.00 29.21
N ALA A 106 21.74 -23.88 29.89
CA ALA A 106 22.68 -22.78 29.72
C ALA A 106 23.10 -22.67 28.24
N ALA A 107 22.82 -21.52 27.64
CA ALA A 107 23.33 -21.17 26.33
C ALA A 107 24.86 -21.08 26.42
N ALA A 108 25.56 -21.87 25.60
CA ALA A 108 27.00 -21.82 25.47
C ALA A 108 27.45 -20.40 25.12
N GLU A 109 28.42 -19.87 25.87
CA GLU A 109 29.04 -18.58 25.57
C GLU A 109 29.68 -18.65 24.16
N PRO A 110 29.35 -17.70 23.27
CA PRO A 110 29.96 -17.68 21.94
C PRO A 110 31.43 -17.30 22.06
N ALA A 111 32.30 -18.11 21.45
CA ALA A 111 33.73 -17.83 21.33
C ALA A 111 33.98 -16.45 20.67
N PRO A 112 34.99 -15.68 21.11
CA PRO A 112 35.22 -14.33 20.63
C PRO A 112 35.71 -14.36 19.18
N MET A 113 34.84 -13.97 18.26
CA MET A 113 35.18 -13.84 16.84
C MET A 113 35.94 -12.53 16.60
N HIS A 114 37.10 -12.69 15.97
CA HIS A 114 38.06 -11.65 15.62
C HIS A 114 37.47 -10.52 14.75
N GLY A 115 37.71 -9.27 15.19
CA GLY A 115 38.30 -8.24 14.33
C GLY A 115 37.39 -7.46 13.40
N HIS A 116 36.60 -6.51 13.94
CA HIS A 116 36.43 -5.23 13.27
C HIS A 116 37.16 -4.17 14.11
N GLY A 117 38.09 -3.45 13.46
CA GLY A 117 39.14 -2.67 14.10
C GLY A 117 38.66 -1.71 15.20
N GLY A 118 39.06 -2.00 16.43
CA GLY A 118 39.06 -1.05 17.54
C GLY A 118 40.15 0.01 17.36
N GLY A 119 40.07 0.80 16.30
CA GLY A 119 40.80 2.06 16.26
C GLY A 119 40.26 2.95 17.37
N MET A 120 41.15 3.57 18.17
CA MET A 120 40.73 4.57 19.16
C MET A 120 39.89 5.63 18.45
N MET A 121 38.65 5.80 18.90
CA MET A 121 37.78 6.85 18.42
C MET A 121 38.42 8.20 18.78
N GLU A 122 38.36 9.17 17.86
CA GLU A 122 38.87 10.51 18.11
C GLU A 122 38.13 11.13 19.30
N ALA A 123 38.82 11.96 20.11
CA ALA A 123 38.23 12.54 21.32
C ALA A 123 36.94 13.35 21.03
N ASP A 124 36.90 14.07 19.90
CA ASP A 124 35.71 14.79 19.45
C ASP A 124 34.56 13.83 19.10
N ASP A 125 34.84 12.70 18.44
CA ASP A 125 33.83 11.67 18.14
C ASP A 125 33.25 11.09 19.44
N GLU A 126 34.08 10.85 20.47
CA GLU A 126 33.66 10.36 21.79
C GLU A 126 32.73 11.33 22.52
N GLU A 127 33.08 12.62 22.56
CA GLU A 127 32.23 13.65 23.17
C GLU A 127 30.87 13.76 22.44
N ILE A 128 30.88 13.71 21.10
CA ILE A 128 29.66 13.78 20.31
C ILE A 128 28.78 12.56 20.53
N VAL A 129 29.36 11.35 20.53
CA VAL A 129 28.63 10.11 20.80
C VAL A 129 28.03 10.13 22.21
N ALA A 130 28.79 10.55 23.22
CA ALA A 130 28.30 10.68 24.59
C ALA A 130 27.17 11.72 24.70
N ALA A 131 27.27 12.84 23.99
CA ALA A 131 26.23 13.86 23.94
C ALA A 131 24.95 13.36 23.25
N VAL A 132 25.06 12.55 22.19
CA VAL A 132 23.89 11.94 21.55
C VAL A 132 23.27 10.88 22.45
N ALA A 133 24.09 10.01 23.06
CA ALA A 133 23.63 8.94 23.94
C ALA A 133 22.94 9.46 25.21
N SER A 134 23.40 10.59 25.77
CA SER A 134 22.77 11.26 26.90
C SER A 134 21.54 12.11 26.52
N GLY A 135 21.29 12.32 25.23
CA GLY A 135 20.22 13.19 24.73
C GLY A 135 20.54 14.69 24.73
N ALA A 136 21.75 15.09 25.15
CA ALA A 136 22.22 16.48 25.10
C ALA A 136 22.34 17.01 23.65
N LEU A 137 22.61 16.13 22.68
CA LEU A 137 22.62 16.43 21.25
C LEU A 137 21.56 15.59 20.52
N PRO A 138 20.49 16.21 19.96
CA PRO A 138 19.52 15.48 19.16
C PRO A 138 20.16 14.84 17.92
N SER A 139 19.95 13.54 17.74
CA SER A 139 20.59 12.75 16.67
C SER A 139 20.32 13.27 15.25
N HIS A 140 19.15 13.84 14.98
CA HIS A 140 18.79 14.40 13.67
C HIS A 140 19.57 15.67 13.28
N ARG A 141 20.42 16.20 14.17
CA ARG A 141 21.27 17.38 13.89
C ARG A 141 22.72 17.02 13.57
N LEU A 142 23.09 15.74 13.57
CA LEU A 142 24.48 15.34 13.35
C LEU A 142 24.97 15.73 11.96
N GLU A 143 24.15 15.56 10.92
CA GLU A 143 24.50 15.91 9.55
C GLU A 143 24.82 17.41 9.42
N SER A 144 23.97 18.28 10.00
CA SER A 144 24.18 19.74 9.96
C SER A 144 25.31 20.22 10.86
N ARG A 145 25.56 19.55 11.99
CA ARG A 145 26.66 19.89 12.92
C ARG A 145 28.03 19.47 12.41
N LEU A 146 28.12 18.29 11.78
CA LEU A 146 29.39 17.69 11.39
C LEU A 146 29.82 18.08 9.97
N GLY A 147 28.87 18.40 9.09
CA GLY A 147 29.15 18.62 7.66
C GLY A 147 29.58 17.35 6.90
N ASP A 148 29.58 16.19 7.57
CA ASP A 148 29.92 14.88 7.02
C ASP A 148 28.80 13.88 7.37
N CYS A 149 27.99 13.54 6.37
CA CYS A 149 26.86 12.63 6.53
C CYS A 149 27.29 11.19 6.87
N ARG A 150 28.46 10.75 6.38
CA ARG A 150 28.97 9.42 6.70
C ARG A 150 29.46 9.38 8.15
N ARG A 151 30.20 10.39 8.60
CA ARG A 151 30.57 10.54 10.02
C ARG A 151 29.32 10.62 10.91
N ALA A 152 28.33 11.41 10.54
CA ALA A 152 27.05 11.50 11.26
C ALA A 152 26.38 10.14 11.44
N ALA A 153 26.26 9.35 10.36
CA ALA A 153 25.69 8.01 10.41
C ALA A 153 26.52 7.05 11.29
N ARG A 154 27.86 7.12 11.23
CA ARG A 154 28.77 6.31 12.06
C ARG A 154 28.60 6.61 13.55
N LEU A 155 28.63 7.90 13.92
CA LEU A 155 28.50 8.31 15.32
C LEU A 155 27.10 8.00 15.87
N ARG A 156 26.06 8.16 15.05
CA ARG A 156 24.70 7.74 15.40
C ARG A 156 24.62 6.24 15.69
N ARG A 157 25.24 5.41 14.85
CA ARG A 157 25.29 3.96 15.02
C ARG A 157 25.97 3.57 16.33
N GLU A 158 27.07 4.24 16.68
CA GLU A 158 27.76 4.01 17.96
C GLU A 158 26.95 4.50 19.16
N ALA A 159 26.34 5.69 19.08
CA ALA A 159 25.46 6.18 20.13
C ALA A 159 24.26 5.23 20.37
N LEU A 160 23.67 4.70 19.30
CA LEU A 160 22.60 3.70 19.36
C LEU A 160 23.05 2.44 20.09
N ARG A 161 24.28 1.94 19.82
CA ARG A 161 24.86 0.80 20.51
C ARG A 161 24.98 1.04 22.01
N ARG A 162 25.41 2.23 22.43
CA ARG A 162 25.56 2.59 23.86
C ARG A 162 24.22 2.72 24.57
N VAL A 163 23.24 3.36 23.94
CA VAL A 163 21.91 3.55 24.53
C VAL A 163 21.16 2.23 24.69
N THR A 164 21.25 1.35 23.69
CA THR A 164 20.46 0.11 23.67
C THR A 164 21.18 -1.10 24.24
N GLY A 165 22.51 -1.02 24.41
CA GLY A 165 23.37 -2.18 24.71
C GLY A 165 23.41 -3.20 23.57
N ARG A 166 22.88 -2.88 22.39
CA ARG A 166 22.79 -3.78 21.23
C ARG A 166 23.39 -3.10 20.01
N GLY A 167 24.30 -3.78 19.33
CA GLY A 167 24.81 -3.33 18.05
C GLY A 167 23.85 -3.66 16.91
N VAL A 168 24.19 -3.15 15.72
CA VAL A 168 23.56 -3.48 14.44
C VAL A 168 24.56 -4.23 13.56
N GLU A 169 25.30 -5.16 14.15
CA GLU A 169 26.22 -6.04 13.43
C GLU A 169 25.50 -6.76 12.29
N GLY A 170 26.14 -6.82 11.12
CA GLY A 170 25.52 -7.38 9.92
C GLY A 170 24.64 -6.43 9.12
N LEU A 171 24.26 -5.25 9.66
CA LEU A 171 23.70 -4.15 8.85
C LEU A 171 24.86 -3.42 8.15
N PRO A 172 24.98 -3.50 6.81
CA PRO A 172 26.04 -2.81 6.08
C PRO A 172 26.04 -1.31 6.32
N PHE A 173 27.25 -0.76 6.36
CA PHE A 173 27.49 0.67 6.57
C PHE A 173 28.22 1.28 5.36
N ASP A 174 29.27 0.61 4.88
CA ASP A 174 30.04 1.03 3.71
C ASP A 174 29.33 0.68 2.40
N GLY A 175 29.58 1.45 1.35
CA GLY A 175 28.97 1.25 0.01
C GLY A 175 27.70 2.05 -0.23
N MET A 176 27.19 2.78 0.77
CA MET A 176 26.11 3.75 0.61
C MET A 176 26.65 5.19 0.57
N ASP A 177 26.14 5.97 -0.39
CA ASP A 177 26.35 7.41 -0.42
C ASP A 177 25.37 8.13 0.52
N TYR A 178 25.82 8.41 1.75
CA TYR A 178 25.03 9.11 2.75
C TYR A 178 24.74 10.57 2.39
N GLN A 179 25.52 11.18 1.47
CA GLN A 179 25.26 12.54 1.01
C GLN A 179 24.06 12.57 0.05
N ALA A 180 23.93 11.56 -0.82
CA ALA A 180 22.84 11.48 -1.79
C ALA A 180 21.44 11.28 -1.16
N ILE A 181 21.37 10.71 0.06
CA ILE A 181 20.09 10.45 0.73
C ILE A 181 19.58 11.62 1.59
N LEU A 182 20.47 12.54 1.98
CA LEU A 182 20.13 13.66 2.86
C LEU A 182 19.06 14.55 2.23
N GLY A 183 17.93 14.71 2.92
CA GLY A 183 16.81 15.53 2.45
C GLY A 183 16.09 14.97 1.22
N GLN A 184 16.36 13.71 0.85
CA GLN A 184 15.76 13.05 -0.32
C GLN A 184 15.07 11.74 0.03
N CYS A 185 15.71 10.86 0.81
CA CYS A 185 15.27 9.47 0.97
C CYS A 185 15.08 9.04 2.44
N CYS A 186 16.00 9.40 3.33
CA CYS A 186 15.98 8.92 4.71
C CYS A 186 16.71 9.89 5.63
N GLU A 187 16.04 10.27 6.72
CA GLU A 187 16.61 11.02 7.83
C GLU A 187 17.23 10.04 8.85
N MET A 188 18.29 10.47 9.53
CA MET A 188 18.98 9.72 10.60
C MET A 188 19.48 8.31 10.23
N PRO A 189 20.20 8.14 9.11
CA PRO A 189 20.67 6.81 8.68
C PRO A 189 21.69 6.20 9.65
N VAL A 190 21.66 4.86 9.79
CA VAL A 190 22.61 4.04 10.57
C VAL A 190 23.23 2.87 9.77
N GLY A 191 22.87 2.77 8.50
CA GLY A 191 23.20 1.69 7.58
C GLY A 191 22.09 1.49 6.55
N TYR A 192 22.14 0.39 5.82
CA TYR A 192 21.14 0.07 4.81
C TYR A 192 20.85 -1.43 4.73
N VAL A 193 19.66 -1.79 4.26
CA VAL A 193 19.24 -3.20 4.11
C VAL A 193 19.55 -3.67 2.69
N GLN A 194 20.21 -4.82 2.57
CA GLN A 194 20.45 -5.47 1.28
C GLN A 194 19.25 -6.35 0.91
N LEU A 195 18.77 -6.20 -0.33
CA LEU A 195 17.76 -7.07 -0.94
C LEU A 195 18.33 -7.62 -2.25
N PRO A 196 18.27 -8.94 -2.51
CA PRO A 196 18.75 -9.49 -3.75
C PRO A 196 17.85 -9.05 -4.90
N VAL A 197 18.46 -8.73 -6.05
CA VAL A 197 17.77 -8.33 -7.28
C VAL A 197 17.92 -9.45 -8.30
N GLY A 198 16.81 -10.03 -8.73
CA GLY A 198 16.75 -10.91 -9.89
C GLY A 198 16.21 -10.19 -11.11
N VAL A 199 16.40 -10.78 -12.28
CA VAL A 199 15.87 -10.26 -13.55
C VAL A 199 14.92 -11.30 -14.14
N ALA A 200 13.67 -10.89 -14.38
CA ALA A 200 12.70 -11.67 -15.13
C ALA A 200 12.64 -11.17 -16.59
N GLY A 201 12.39 -12.06 -17.55
CA GLY A 201 12.17 -11.70 -18.94
C GLY A 201 13.14 -12.36 -19.94
N PRO A 202 13.20 -11.86 -21.18
CA PRO A 202 12.61 -10.59 -21.61
C PRO A 202 11.07 -10.63 -21.63
N LEU A 203 10.45 -9.56 -21.13
CA LEU A 203 9.03 -9.25 -21.35
C LEU A 203 8.91 -8.54 -22.70
N LEU A 204 8.30 -9.18 -23.69
CA LEU A 204 7.97 -8.55 -24.97
C LEU A 204 6.68 -7.74 -24.82
N LEU A 205 6.79 -6.42 -24.73
CA LEU A 205 5.69 -5.47 -24.48
C LEU A 205 5.73 -4.32 -25.49
N ASP A 206 4.62 -4.07 -26.18
CA ASP A 206 4.50 -3.03 -27.20
C ASP A 206 5.62 -3.10 -28.26
N GLY A 207 5.97 -4.32 -28.68
CA GLY A 207 7.04 -4.59 -29.64
C GLY A 207 8.47 -4.37 -29.13
N ARG A 208 8.67 -4.22 -27.82
CA ARG A 208 10.00 -4.05 -27.19
C ARG A 208 10.23 -5.06 -26.08
N GLU A 209 11.47 -5.51 -25.94
CA GLU A 209 11.88 -6.43 -24.88
C GLU A 209 12.38 -5.67 -23.64
N TYR A 210 11.88 -6.05 -22.46
CA TYR A 210 12.33 -5.52 -21.17
C TYR A 210 12.84 -6.63 -20.25
N HIS A 211 14.04 -6.42 -19.72
CA HIS A 211 14.59 -7.23 -18.64
C HIS A 211 14.20 -6.61 -17.30
N VAL A 212 13.22 -7.22 -16.62
CA VAL A 212 12.53 -6.62 -15.49
C VAL A 212 13.27 -6.90 -14.18
N PRO A 213 13.84 -5.88 -13.51
CA PRO A 213 14.50 -6.06 -12.23
C PRO A 213 13.47 -6.19 -11.11
N MET A 214 13.68 -7.18 -10.24
CA MET A 214 12.79 -7.50 -9.12
C MET A 214 13.63 -7.69 -7.85
N ALA A 215 13.45 -6.81 -6.87
CA ALA A 215 14.10 -6.88 -5.56
C ALA A 215 13.16 -7.59 -4.57
N THR A 216 13.53 -8.78 -4.09
CA THR A 216 12.64 -9.59 -3.24
C THR A 216 13.42 -10.58 -2.39
N THR A 217 12.90 -10.90 -1.21
CA THR A 217 13.36 -12.05 -0.41
C THR A 217 12.51 -13.30 -0.63
N GLU A 218 11.43 -13.19 -1.42
CA GLU A 218 10.55 -14.30 -1.73
C GLU A 218 11.17 -15.19 -2.82
N GLY A 219 11.41 -16.46 -2.49
CA GLY A 219 11.81 -17.46 -3.47
C GLY A 219 10.71 -17.71 -4.51
N CYS A 220 11.09 -18.26 -5.66
CA CYS A 220 10.23 -18.46 -6.84
C CYS A 220 9.73 -17.20 -7.56
N LEU A 221 9.63 -16.02 -6.93
CA LEU A 221 8.91 -14.89 -7.53
C LEU A 221 9.47 -14.50 -8.91
N VAL A 222 10.78 -14.29 -9.00
CA VAL A 222 11.47 -13.94 -10.26
C VAL A 222 11.31 -15.06 -11.29
N ALA A 223 11.47 -16.32 -10.88
CA ALA A 223 11.30 -17.46 -11.77
C ALA A 223 9.85 -17.61 -12.28
N SER A 224 8.87 -17.27 -11.43
CA SER A 224 7.45 -17.28 -11.77
C SER A 224 7.14 -16.23 -12.83
N VAL A 225 7.53 -14.98 -12.61
CA VAL A 225 7.35 -13.90 -13.60
C VAL A 225 8.11 -14.22 -14.88
N ASN A 226 9.33 -14.77 -14.79
CA ASN A 226 10.11 -15.19 -15.95
C ASN A 226 9.39 -16.24 -16.82
N ARG A 227 8.72 -17.23 -16.20
CA ARG A 227 7.88 -18.19 -16.92
C ARG A 227 6.70 -17.52 -17.60
N GLY A 228 6.07 -16.54 -16.94
CA GLY A 228 5.01 -15.72 -17.53
C GLY A 228 5.49 -14.94 -18.75
N CYS A 229 6.62 -14.24 -18.65
CA CYS A 229 7.25 -13.52 -19.76
C CYS A 229 7.54 -14.46 -20.93
N ARG A 230 8.05 -15.67 -20.66
CA ARG A 230 8.30 -16.67 -21.70
C ARG A 230 7.02 -17.08 -22.44
N ALA A 231 5.91 -17.29 -21.72
CA ALA A 231 4.64 -17.65 -22.33
C ALA A 231 4.07 -16.51 -23.21
N ILE A 232 4.16 -15.27 -22.72
CA ILE A 232 3.77 -14.06 -23.45
C ILE A 232 4.61 -13.90 -24.72
N SER A 233 5.93 -13.93 -24.60
CA SER A 233 6.84 -13.76 -25.76
C SER A 233 6.69 -14.88 -26.79
N ALA A 234 6.48 -16.13 -26.36
CA ALA A 234 6.21 -17.26 -27.27
C ALA A 234 4.88 -17.13 -28.03
N SER A 235 3.96 -16.27 -27.55
CA SER A 235 2.65 -16.04 -28.15
C SER A 235 2.55 -14.70 -28.90
N GLY A 236 3.67 -13.98 -29.08
CA GLY A 236 3.71 -12.73 -29.85
C GLY A 236 3.87 -11.47 -29.01
N GLY A 237 3.89 -11.58 -27.68
CA GLY A 237 4.06 -10.44 -26.77
C GLY A 237 2.75 -9.95 -26.16
N ALA A 238 2.88 -8.93 -25.32
CA ALA A 238 1.77 -8.21 -24.70
C ALA A 238 1.65 -6.80 -25.29
N PHE A 239 0.46 -6.23 -25.16
CA PHE A 239 0.14 -4.87 -25.57
C PHE A 239 -0.40 -4.10 -24.37
N SER A 240 -0.11 -2.79 -24.31
CA SER A 240 -0.62 -1.94 -23.25
C SER A 240 -1.24 -0.65 -23.76
N VAL A 241 -2.22 -0.16 -23.01
CA VAL A 241 -2.89 1.11 -23.24
C VAL A 241 -2.90 1.91 -21.94
N LEU A 242 -2.31 3.11 -21.98
CA LEU A 242 -2.42 4.08 -20.89
C LEU A 242 -3.74 4.84 -21.04
N LEU A 243 -4.67 4.64 -20.11
CA LEU A 243 -6.01 5.23 -20.13
C LEU A 243 -6.06 6.62 -19.47
N ARG A 244 -5.27 6.82 -18.41
CA ARG A 244 -5.25 8.07 -17.65
C ARG A 244 -3.87 8.32 -17.04
N ASP A 245 -3.50 9.59 -16.94
CA ASP A 245 -2.31 10.06 -16.24
C ASP A 245 -2.68 11.28 -15.39
N ALA A 246 -2.93 11.06 -14.11
CA ALA A 246 -3.16 12.14 -13.17
C ALA A 246 -2.88 11.69 -11.73
N MET A 247 -1.89 12.32 -11.10
CA MET A 247 -1.69 12.21 -9.67
C MET A 247 -2.73 13.07 -8.93
N SER A 248 -3.18 12.63 -7.75
CA SER A 248 -4.24 13.31 -7.01
C SER A 248 -3.87 13.75 -5.59
N ARG A 249 -4.47 14.86 -5.17
CA ARG A 249 -4.48 15.35 -3.78
C ARG A 249 -5.86 15.91 -3.48
N ALA A 250 -6.40 15.58 -2.31
CA ALA A 250 -7.74 16.01 -1.94
C ALA A 250 -7.76 16.66 -0.55
N PRO A 251 -7.66 18.00 -0.44
CA PRO A 251 -7.85 18.69 0.81
C PRO A 251 -9.27 18.50 1.35
N ALA A 252 -9.38 18.52 2.68
CA ALA A 252 -10.63 18.67 3.40
C ALA A 252 -10.73 20.11 3.92
N VAL A 253 -11.80 20.79 3.55
CA VAL A 253 -12.13 22.12 4.04
C VAL A 253 -13.50 22.12 4.71
N LYS A 254 -13.74 23.07 5.59
CA LYS A 254 -14.98 23.19 6.36
C LYS A 254 -15.51 24.60 6.24
N LEU A 255 -16.81 24.70 5.96
CA LEU A 255 -17.54 25.96 5.86
C LEU A 255 -18.56 26.07 7.01
N PRO A 256 -19.15 27.26 7.25
CA PRO A 256 -20.13 27.44 8.32
C PRO A 256 -21.38 26.57 8.15
N SER A 257 -21.83 26.36 6.90
CA SER A 257 -23.04 25.63 6.55
C SER A 257 -22.85 24.74 5.30
N ALA A 258 -23.76 23.79 5.10
CA ALA A 258 -23.80 22.97 3.88
C ALA A 258 -24.07 23.80 2.62
N MET A 259 -24.84 24.90 2.72
CA MET A 259 -25.05 25.84 1.60
C MET A 259 -23.74 26.49 1.17
N ARG A 260 -22.94 26.99 2.12
CA ARG A 260 -21.63 27.58 1.82
C ARG A 260 -20.65 26.56 1.23
N ALA A 261 -20.67 25.33 1.74
CA ALA A 261 -19.88 24.24 1.15
C ALA A 261 -20.31 23.91 -0.29
N ALA A 262 -21.61 23.95 -0.57
CA ALA A 262 -22.16 23.74 -1.92
C ALA A 262 -21.82 24.90 -2.88
N GLU A 263 -21.81 26.14 -2.39
CA GLU A 263 -21.36 27.31 -3.16
C GLU A 263 -19.88 27.18 -3.56
N LEU A 264 -19.00 26.75 -2.64
CA LEU A 264 -17.60 26.47 -2.99
C LEU A 264 -17.46 25.30 -3.96
N LYS A 265 -18.25 24.22 -3.81
CA LYS A 265 -18.28 23.11 -4.79
C LYS A 265 -18.64 23.62 -6.18
N ALA A 266 -19.74 24.37 -6.30
CA ALA A 266 -20.20 24.94 -7.56
C ALA A 266 -19.16 25.90 -8.14
N PHE A 267 -18.50 26.69 -7.30
CA PHE A 267 -17.41 27.57 -7.72
C PHE A 267 -16.23 26.78 -8.29
N ALA A 268 -15.76 25.73 -7.60
CA ALA A 268 -14.58 24.96 -7.99
C ALA A 268 -14.79 24.10 -9.25
N GLU A 269 -16.01 23.63 -9.48
CA GLU A 269 -16.38 22.78 -10.64
C GLU A 269 -16.92 23.57 -11.83
N ALA A 270 -17.17 24.88 -11.68
CA ALA A 270 -17.60 25.72 -12.79
C ALA A 270 -16.47 25.91 -13.82
N PRO A 271 -16.69 25.64 -15.12
CA PRO A 271 -15.64 25.75 -16.15
C PRO A 271 -14.94 27.11 -16.19
N ALA A 272 -15.68 28.21 -15.99
CA ALA A 272 -15.13 29.56 -15.99
C ALA A 272 -14.13 29.81 -14.84
N ASN A 273 -14.36 29.18 -13.68
CA ASN A 273 -13.48 29.31 -12.52
C ASN A 273 -12.34 28.29 -12.55
N PHE A 274 -12.57 27.12 -13.16
CA PHE A 274 -11.53 26.09 -13.31
C PHE A 274 -10.27 26.65 -13.96
N GLU A 275 -10.38 27.44 -15.03
CA GLU A 275 -9.23 28.07 -15.69
C GLU A 275 -8.42 28.98 -14.76
N LEU A 276 -9.12 29.74 -13.90
CA LEU A 276 -8.48 30.59 -12.89
C LEU A 276 -7.77 29.77 -11.81
N LEU A 277 -8.44 28.72 -11.30
CA LEU A 277 -7.87 27.81 -10.32
C LEU A 277 -6.67 27.03 -10.90
N ALA A 278 -6.76 26.61 -12.15
CA ALA A 278 -5.67 25.97 -12.89
C ALA A 278 -4.49 26.92 -13.06
N ALA A 279 -4.72 28.19 -13.38
CA ALA A 279 -3.66 29.20 -13.48
C ALA A 279 -2.95 29.42 -12.13
N VAL A 280 -3.68 29.45 -11.01
CA VAL A 280 -3.10 29.55 -9.67
C VAL A 280 -2.31 28.28 -9.31
N PHE A 281 -2.89 27.10 -9.56
CA PHE A 281 -2.25 25.81 -9.31
C PHE A 281 -0.93 25.66 -10.08
N ASN A 282 -0.96 25.94 -11.39
CA ASN A 282 0.14 25.68 -12.32
C ASN A 282 1.36 26.58 -12.08
N ARG A 283 1.22 27.70 -11.34
CA ARG A 283 2.38 28.52 -10.91
C ARG A 283 3.38 27.76 -10.04
N SER A 284 2.93 26.70 -9.37
CA SER A 284 3.79 25.88 -8.49
C SER A 284 4.81 25.02 -9.24
N SER A 285 4.60 24.74 -10.53
CA SER A 285 5.45 23.81 -11.28
C SER A 285 5.40 24.04 -12.78
N ARG A 286 6.59 24.02 -13.41
CA ARG A 286 6.71 24.02 -14.88
C ARG A 286 6.20 22.73 -15.53
N PHE A 287 6.15 21.62 -14.79
CA PHE A 287 5.71 20.30 -15.27
C PHE A 287 4.28 19.93 -14.85
N GLY A 288 3.84 20.48 -13.71
CA GLY A 288 2.53 20.22 -13.15
C GLY A 288 1.43 20.91 -13.96
N ARG A 289 0.45 20.17 -14.46
CA ARG A 289 -0.74 20.73 -15.09
C ARG A 289 -2.00 20.19 -14.44
N LEU A 290 -2.77 21.06 -13.79
CA LEU A 290 -4.09 20.70 -13.27
C LEU A 290 -4.98 20.23 -14.42
N GLN A 291 -5.68 19.12 -14.22
CA GLN A 291 -6.56 18.49 -15.20
C GLN A 291 -8.02 18.55 -14.78
N ASP A 292 -8.30 18.38 -13.48
CA ASP A 292 -9.65 18.26 -12.96
C ASP A 292 -9.71 18.59 -11.46
N ILE A 293 -10.85 19.07 -10.99
CA ILE A 293 -11.19 19.24 -9.57
C ILE A 293 -12.56 18.61 -9.35
N ARG A 294 -12.61 17.49 -8.63
CA ARG A 294 -13.86 16.80 -8.31
C ARG A 294 -14.17 16.87 -6.83
N CYS A 295 -15.29 17.46 -6.47
CA CYS A 295 -15.62 17.72 -5.08
C CYS A 295 -16.67 16.74 -4.53
N ALA A 296 -16.43 16.21 -3.33
CA ALA A 296 -17.40 15.48 -2.54
C ALA A 296 -17.78 16.27 -1.28
N LEU A 297 -19.06 16.29 -0.92
CA LEU A 297 -19.59 17.07 0.20
C LEU A 297 -20.15 16.13 1.26
N ALA A 298 -19.76 16.34 2.53
CA ALA A 298 -20.31 15.63 3.68
C ALA A 298 -20.68 16.65 4.77
N GLY A 299 -21.99 16.95 4.87
CA GLY A 299 -22.48 18.00 5.76
C GLY A 299 -21.92 19.37 5.34
N ARG A 300 -21.14 20.01 6.21
CA ARG A 300 -20.49 21.31 5.93
C ARG A 300 -19.01 21.18 5.57
N ASN A 301 -18.54 19.96 5.31
CA ASN A 301 -17.18 19.66 4.92
C ASN A 301 -17.15 19.37 3.41
N LEU A 302 -16.14 19.91 2.73
CA LEU A 302 -15.91 19.70 1.31
C LEU A 302 -14.54 19.03 1.09
N TYR A 303 -14.53 17.99 0.29
CA TYR A 303 -13.33 17.26 -0.11
C TYR A 303 -13.09 17.52 -1.59
N MET A 304 -12.08 18.31 -1.92
CA MET A 304 -11.83 18.76 -3.30
C MET A 304 -10.71 17.93 -3.90
N ARG A 305 -10.99 16.94 -4.75
CA ARG A 305 -9.98 16.05 -5.36
C ARG A 305 -9.39 16.69 -6.60
N PHE A 306 -8.20 17.26 -6.46
CA PHE A 306 -7.40 17.79 -7.57
C PHE A 306 -6.70 16.64 -8.29
N SER A 307 -6.70 16.67 -9.61
CA SER A 307 -6.01 15.71 -10.50
C SER A 307 -5.03 16.44 -11.39
N CYS A 308 -3.77 16.00 -11.45
CA CYS A 308 -2.69 16.75 -12.11
C CYS A 308 -1.70 15.83 -12.83
N ILE A 309 -1.31 16.18 -14.06
CA ILE A 309 -0.16 15.56 -14.75
C ILE A 309 1.13 16.07 -14.12
N THR A 310 2.08 15.19 -13.84
CA THR A 310 3.30 15.48 -13.07
C THR A 310 4.59 15.25 -13.85
N GLY A 311 4.50 15.04 -15.17
CA GLY A 311 5.63 14.67 -16.01
C GLY A 311 6.23 13.33 -15.58
N ASP A 312 7.56 13.25 -15.49
CA ASP A 312 8.28 12.04 -15.12
C ASP A 312 8.37 11.82 -13.59
N ALA A 313 7.89 12.76 -12.78
CA ALA A 313 7.79 12.56 -11.34
C ALA A 313 6.50 11.80 -11.00
N MET A 314 6.54 10.97 -9.94
CA MET A 314 5.31 10.46 -9.33
C MET A 314 4.44 11.65 -8.84
N GLY A 315 5.09 12.68 -8.29
CA GLY A 315 4.55 14.04 -8.26
C GLY A 315 3.66 14.39 -7.07
N MET A 316 3.55 13.52 -6.06
CA MET A 316 2.73 13.76 -4.86
C MET A 316 2.94 15.13 -4.21
N ASN A 317 4.19 15.49 -3.93
CA ASN A 317 4.55 16.79 -3.33
C ASN A 317 4.32 17.97 -4.29
N MET A 318 4.43 17.73 -5.61
CA MET A 318 4.14 18.75 -6.62
C MET A 318 2.66 19.11 -6.62
N VAL A 319 1.78 18.11 -6.55
CA VAL A 319 0.33 18.32 -6.48
C VAL A 319 -0.05 19.01 -5.16
N SER A 320 0.54 18.60 -4.02
CA SER A 320 0.27 19.25 -2.73
C SER A 320 0.59 20.75 -2.74
N LYS A 321 1.74 21.16 -3.31
CA LYS A 321 2.09 22.58 -3.45
C LYS A 321 1.10 23.36 -4.33
N GLY A 322 0.68 22.76 -5.45
CA GLY A 322 -0.34 23.36 -6.31
C GLY A 322 -1.68 23.53 -5.59
N VAL A 323 -2.08 22.54 -4.79
CA VAL A 323 -3.28 22.60 -3.94
C VAL A 323 -3.16 23.71 -2.89
N GLU A 324 -2.04 23.84 -2.18
CA GLU A 324 -1.85 24.89 -1.19
C GLU A 324 -2.00 26.30 -1.78
N ASN A 325 -1.46 26.54 -2.98
CA ASN A 325 -1.67 27.80 -3.69
C ASN A 325 -3.15 28.07 -3.98
N VAL A 326 -3.88 27.04 -4.43
CA VAL A 326 -5.31 27.16 -4.69
C VAL A 326 -6.10 27.38 -3.40
N LEU A 327 -5.76 26.69 -2.31
CA LEU A 327 -6.40 26.90 -1.01
C LEU A 327 -6.21 28.33 -0.52
N GLY A 328 -5.00 28.89 -0.64
CA GLY A 328 -4.73 30.29 -0.29
C GLY A 328 -5.52 31.28 -1.15
N TYR A 329 -5.70 31.00 -2.45
CA TYR A 329 -6.58 31.78 -3.31
C TYR A 329 -8.05 31.67 -2.87
N LEU A 330 -8.54 30.44 -2.63
CA LEU A 330 -9.91 30.18 -2.22
C LEU A 330 -10.26 30.82 -0.87
N GLN A 331 -9.31 30.90 0.07
CA GLN A 331 -9.52 31.62 1.34
C GLN A 331 -9.79 33.12 1.15
N ASN A 332 -9.32 33.74 0.06
CA ASN A 332 -9.66 35.13 -0.24
C ASN A 332 -11.10 35.27 -0.78
N VAL A 333 -11.58 34.27 -1.51
CA VAL A 333 -12.94 34.26 -2.10
C VAL A 333 -13.99 33.77 -1.10
N PHE A 334 -13.61 32.80 -0.25
CA PHE A 334 -14.39 32.19 0.82
C PHE A 334 -13.66 32.40 2.16
N PRO A 335 -13.68 33.62 2.73
CA PRO A 335 -12.96 33.94 3.98
C PRO A 335 -13.49 33.19 5.21
N ASP A 336 -14.66 32.57 5.10
CA ASP A 336 -15.25 31.68 6.09
C ASP A 336 -14.82 30.20 5.92
N MET A 337 -13.88 29.90 5.01
CA MET A 337 -13.32 28.57 4.78
C MET A 337 -12.17 28.24 5.73
N ASP A 338 -12.33 27.15 6.47
CA ASP A 338 -11.30 26.55 7.31
C ASP A 338 -10.64 25.36 6.59
N VAL A 339 -9.32 25.36 6.46
CA VAL A 339 -8.56 24.27 5.86
C VAL A 339 -8.21 23.26 6.95
N ILE A 340 -8.93 22.14 6.96
CA ILE A 340 -8.75 21.09 7.98
C ILE A 340 -7.50 20.25 7.69
N SER A 341 -7.29 19.91 6.41
CA SER A 341 -6.12 19.13 5.99
C SER A 341 -5.89 19.29 4.49
N VAL A 342 -4.63 19.34 4.05
CA VAL A 342 -4.25 19.26 2.62
C VAL A 342 -4.53 17.86 2.04
N SER A 343 -4.68 16.85 2.91
CA SER A 343 -5.02 15.47 2.54
C SER A 343 -6.14 14.94 3.44
N GLY A 344 -7.38 15.12 3.01
CA GLY A 344 -8.60 14.69 3.68
C GLY A 344 -9.03 13.25 3.42
N ASN A 345 -8.11 12.34 3.10
CA ASN A 345 -8.38 10.92 2.77
C ASN A 345 -9.34 10.67 1.58
N TYR A 346 -9.59 11.66 0.71
CA TYR A 346 -10.39 11.47 -0.51
C TYR A 346 -9.54 11.29 -1.79
N CYS A 347 -8.24 11.60 -1.73
CA CYS A 347 -7.24 11.09 -2.67
C CYS A 347 -6.71 9.71 -2.25
N SER A 348 -6.91 9.35 -0.97
CA SER A 348 -6.57 8.06 -0.35
C SER A 348 -5.14 7.61 -0.63
N ASP A 349 -4.20 8.07 0.21
CA ASP A 349 -2.79 7.69 0.10
C ASP A 349 -2.45 6.55 1.06
N LYS A 350 -1.77 5.52 0.54
CA LYS A 350 -1.35 4.29 1.20
C LYS A 350 -2.51 3.53 1.85
N LYS A 351 -3.71 3.56 1.24
CA LYS A 351 -4.97 3.01 1.74
C LYS A 351 -5.84 2.45 0.59
N PRO A 352 -6.43 1.25 0.76
CA PRO A 352 -7.31 0.69 -0.26
C PRO A 352 -8.65 1.43 -0.26
N THR A 353 -9.01 2.10 -1.35
CA THR A 353 -10.29 2.79 -1.47
C THR A 353 -10.93 2.69 -2.85
N ALA A 354 -12.26 2.71 -2.86
CA ALA A 354 -13.06 2.65 -4.10
C ALA A 354 -12.88 3.89 -4.98
N VAL A 355 -12.57 5.06 -4.42
CA VAL A 355 -12.36 6.26 -5.24
C VAL A 355 -11.13 6.13 -6.14
N ASN A 356 -10.04 5.52 -5.67
CA ASN A 356 -8.88 5.27 -6.52
C ASN A 356 -9.12 4.10 -7.48
N TRP A 357 -9.98 3.14 -7.10
CA TRP A 357 -10.43 2.09 -8.03
C TRP A 357 -11.24 2.66 -9.21
N ILE A 358 -12.15 3.59 -8.94
CA ILE A 358 -13.08 4.17 -9.93
C ILE A 358 -12.43 5.30 -10.72
N GLU A 359 -11.76 6.23 -10.03
CA GLU A 359 -11.23 7.45 -10.65
C GLU A 359 -9.76 7.31 -11.08
N GLY A 360 -9.05 6.28 -10.62
CA GLY A 360 -7.61 6.12 -10.82
C GLY A 360 -6.76 7.12 -10.04
N ARG A 361 -5.48 6.81 -9.83
CA ARG A 361 -4.50 7.69 -9.17
C ARG A 361 -3.09 7.40 -9.66
N GLY A 362 -2.42 8.41 -10.24
CA GLY A 362 -1.16 8.18 -10.94
C GLY A 362 -1.46 7.77 -12.38
N LYS A 363 -1.08 6.55 -12.79
CA LYS A 363 -1.18 6.06 -14.17
C LYS A 363 -2.16 4.90 -14.22
N SER A 364 -3.18 5.00 -15.05
CA SER A 364 -4.16 3.93 -15.28
C SER A 364 -3.77 3.18 -16.55
N VAL A 365 -3.50 1.88 -16.44
CA VAL A 365 -3.00 1.06 -17.54
C VAL A 365 -3.85 -0.20 -17.67
N VAL A 366 -4.16 -0.57 -18.92
CA VAL A 366 -4.59 -1.92 -19.28
C VAL A 366 -3.43 -2.58 -20.01
N CYS A 367 -3.14 -3.84 -19.69
CA CYS A 367 -2.18 -4.64 -20.42
C CYS A 367 -2.78 -6.02 -20.71
N GLU A 368 -2.64 -6.49 -21.95
CA GLU A 368 -3.25 -7.72 -22.41
C GLU A 368 -2.32 -8.53 -23.31
N ALA A 369 -2.61 -9.82 -23.45
CA ALA A 369 -1.95 -10.73 -24.38
C ALA A 369 -2.91 -11.85 -24.80
N ILE A 370 -2.68 -12.40 -25.99
CA ILE A 370 -3.24 -13.68 -26.41
C ILE A 370 -2.15 -14.74 -26.23
N ILE A 371 -2.46 -15.81 -25.51
CA ILE A 371 -1.54 -16.91 -25.22
C ILE A 371 -2.01 -18.14 -25.98
N LYS A 372 -1.16 -18.63 -26.89
CA LYS A 372 -1.50 -19.77 -27.74
C LYS A 372 -1.75 -21.03 -26.92
N GLY A 373 -2.75 -21.83 -27.28
CA GLY A 373 -3.11 -23.06 -26.58
C GLY A 373 -1.94 -24.02 -26.41
N ASP A 374 -1.09 -24.14 -27.43
CA ASP A 374 0.11 -24.97 -27.36
C ASP A 374 1.15 -24.45 -26.36
N VAL A 375 1.25 -23.14 -26.18
CA VAL A 375 2.08 -22.48 -25.15
C VAL A 375 1.47 -22.68 -23.77
N VAL A 376 0.14 -22.56 -23.61
CA VAL A 376 -0.57 -22.88 -22.35
C VAL A 376 -0.26 -24.31 -21.91
N GLN A 377 -0.32 -25.27 -22.83
CA GLN A 377 -0.01 -26.67 -22.52
C GLN A 377 1.49 -26.91 -22.27
N LYS A 378 2.37 -26.42 -23.15
CA LYS A 378 3.81 -26.74 -23.09
C LYS A 378 4.58 -25.94 -22.04
N VAL A 379 4.26 -24.66 -21.85
CA VAL A 379 5.00 -23.77 -20.94
C VAL A 379 4.29 -23.65 -19.59
N LEU A 380 2.97 -23.47 -19.60
CA LEU A 380 2.17 -23.26 -18.38
C LEU A 380 1.68 -24.56 -17.75
N LYS A 381 1.71 -25.68 -18.49
CA LYS A 381 1.36 -27.04 -18.02
C LYS A 381 -0.08 -27.15 -17.52
N THR A 382 -1.01 -26.47 -18.20
CA THR A 382 -2.45 -26.48 -17.92
C THR A 382 -3.24 -26.39 -19.23
N THR A 383 -4.56 -26.22 -19.16
CA THR A 383 -5.43 -25.95 -20.31
C THR A 383 -6.08 -24.56 -20.18
N VAL A 384 -6.63 -24.04 -21.28
CA VAL A 384 -7.28 -22.72 -21.34
C VAL A 384 -8.51 -22.69 -20.44
N GLU A 385 -9.37 -23.70 -20.54
CA GLU A 385 -10.63 -23.81 -19.81
C GLU A 385 -10.40 -23.80 -18.29
N LYS A 386 -9.36 -24.53 -17.83
CA LYS A 386 -8.96 -24.55 -16.42
C LYS A 386 -8.49 -23.20 -15.91
N LEU A 387 -7.83 -22.41 -16.75
CA LEU A 387 -7.35 -21.08 -16.38
C LEU A 387 -8.53 -20.09 -16.29
N VAL A 388 -9.45 -20.13 -17.25
CA VAL A 388 -10.67 -19.31 -17.25
C VAL A 388 -11.54 -19.63 -16.03
N GLU A 389 -11.84 -20.91 -15.80
CA GLU A 389 -12.62 -21.36 -14.65
C GLU A 389 -11.96 -20.95 -13.33
N LEU A 390 -10.64 -21.17 -13.20
CA LEU A 390 -9.89 -20.77 -12.01
C LEU A 390 -9.97 -19.25 -11.78
N ASN A 391 -9.83 -18.42 -12.82
CA ASN A 391 -9.92 -16.97 -12.67
C ASN A 391 -11.30 -16.56 -12.17
N ILE A 392 -12.37 -17.13 -12.73
CA ILE A 392 -13.75 -16.87 -12.31
C ILE A 392 -13.95 -17.25 -10.84
N ILE A 393 -13.55 -18.45 -10.44
CA ILE A 393 -13.81 -18.93 -9.07
C ILE A 393 -12.90 -18.25 -8.05
N LYS A 394 -11.60 -18.14 -8.33
CA LYS A 394 -10.60 -17.63 -7.38
C LYS A 394 -10.55 -16.11 -7.35
N ASN A 395 -10.25 -15.49 -8.50
CA ASN A 395 -9.97 -14.06 -8.56
C ASN A 395 -11.27 -13.26 -8.56
N LEU A 396 -12.31 -13.70 -9.27
CA LEU A 396 -13.58 -12.98 -9.32
C LEU A 396 -14.47 -13.31 -8.11
N ALA A 397 -15.01 -14.52 -8.04
CA ALA A 397 -15.94 -14.94 -7.00
C ALA A 397 -15.29 -14.97 -5.60
N GLY A 398 -14.08 -15.53 -5.48
CA GLY A 398 -13.34 -15.58 -4.21
C GLY A 398 -13.08 -14.19 -3.62
N SER A 399 -12.64 -13.24 -4.44
CA SER A 399 -12.44 -11.84 -4.01
C SER A 399 -13.76 -11.14 -3.67
N ALA A 400 -14.84 -11.42 -4.41
CA ALA A 400 -16.17 -10.90 -4.12
C ALA A 400 -16.68 -11.38 -2.75
N VAL A 401 -16.57 -12.68 -2.47
CA VAL A 401 -16.95 -13.26 -1.17
C VAL A 401 -16.09 -12.68 -0.03
N ALA A 402 -14.82 -12.39 -0.29
CA ALA A 402 -13.93 -11.76 0.69
C ALA A 402 -14.18 -10.25 0.90
N GLY A 403 -14.99 -9.59 0.05
CA GLY A 403 -15.19 -8.15 0.08
C GLY A 403 -13.94 -7.35 -0.29
N ALA A 404 -13.11 -7.88 -1.20
CA ALA A 404 -11.86 -7.24 -1.61
C ALA A 404 -12.12 -5.86 -2.24
N LEU A 405 -11.52 -4.80 -1.67
CA LEU A 405 -11.62 -3.44 -2.19
C LEU A 405 -10.44 -3.13 -3.12
N GLY A 406 -10.76 -2.88 -4.39
CA GLY A 406 -9.79 -2.41 -5.38
C GLY A 406 -8.99 -3.52 -6.06
N GLY A 407 -9.35 -4.79 -5.95
CA GLY A 407 -8.66 -5.80 -6.75
C GLY A 407 -9.24 -7.20 -6.71
N PHE A 408 -9.23 -7.82 -7.89
CA PHE A 408 -9.72 -9.16 -8.21
C PHE A 408 -8.62 -9.84 -9.03
N ASN A 409 -7.50 -10.13 -8.35
CA ASN A 409 -6.26 -10.63 -8.93
C ASN A 409 -5.66 -11.73 -8.04
N ALA A 410 -4.56 -12.34 -8.48
CA ALA A 410 -3.91 -13.42 -7.78
C ALA A 410 -2.85 -12.93 -6.79
N HIS A 411 -1.90 -12.11 -7.22
CA HIS A 411 -0.81 -11.59 -6.39
C HIS A 411 -0.13 -10.33 -6.96
N ALA A 412 -0.89 -9.42 -7.59
CA ALA A 412 -0.33 -8.21 -8.22
C ALA A 412 0.66 -7.46 -7.28
N SER A 413 0.32 -7.40 -5.99
CA SER A 413 1.13 -6.82 -4.92
C SER A 413 2.57 -7.35 -4.85
N ASN A 414 2.80 -8.63 -5.07
CA ASN A 414 4.16 -9.18 -4.97
C ASN A 414 5.04 -8.67 -6.11
N ILE A 415 4.49 -8.57 -7.33
CA ILE A 415 5.21 -8.05 -8.50
C ILE A 415 5.46 -6.55 -8.35
N VAL A 416 4.41 -5.79 -8.03
CA VAL A 416 4.48 -4.33 -7.86
C VAL A 416 5.52 -3.98 -6.81
N THR A 417 5.46 -4.60 -5.63
CA THR A 417 6.45 -4.38 -4.55
C THR A 417 7.88 -4.66 -5.01
N ALA A 418 8.11 -5.79 -5.69
CA ALA A 418 9.45 -6.17 -6.12
C ALA A 418 10.05 -5.20 -7.16
N LEU A 419 9.26 -4.74 -8.13
CA LEU A 419 9.68 -3.70 -9.08
C LEU A 419 9.86 -2.34 -8.37
N PHE A 420 8.99 -2.00 -7.43
CA PHE A 420 9.01 -0.70 -6.75
C PHE A 420 10.28 -0.53 -5.93
N ILE A 421 10.66 -1.55 -5.17
CA ILE A 421 11.92 -1.56 -4.42
C ILE A 421 13.11 -1.50 -5.38
N ALA A 422 13.08 -2.28 -6.47
CA ALA A 422 14.17 -2.32 -7.44
C ALA A 422 14.36 -0.97 -8.16
N THR A 423 13.28 -0.22 -8.41
CA THR A 423 13.30 1.01 -9.22
C THR A 423 13.19 2.30 -8.41
N GLY A 424 13.14 2.22 -7.07
CA GLY A 424 13.18 3.38 -6.18
C GLY A 424 11.85 4.11 -6.02
N GLN A 425 10.74 3.38 -6.20
CA GLN A 425 9.41 3.87 -5.84
C GLN A 425 9.18 3.69 -4.33
N ASP A 426 8.16 4.35 -3.78
CA ASP A 426 7.78 4.17 -2.37
C ASP A 426 7.01 2.84 -2.21
N PRO A 427 7.56 1.85 -1.47
CA PRO A 427 6.91 0.55 -1.32
C PRO A 427 5.53 0.61 -0.66
N ALA A 428 5.22 1.65 0.10
CA ALA A 428 3.90 1.80 0.71
C ALA A 428 2.81 2.17 -0.31
N GLN A 429 3.18 2.72 -1.48
CA GLN A 429 2.26 2.99 -2.59
C GLN A 429 1.81 1.72 -3.32
N ASN A 430 2.35 0.57 -2.93
CA ASN A 430 1.91 -0.73 -3.39
C ASN A 430 0.41 -0.96 -3.12
N VAL A 431 -0.16 -0.37 -2.06
CA VAL A 431 -1.57 -0.56 -1.70
C VAL A 431 -2.51 -0.16 -2.85
N GLU A 432 -2.31 1.03 -3.43
CA GLU A 432 -3.05 1.53 -4.59
C GLU A 432 -2.52 0.96 -5.90
N SER A 433 -1.19 0.88 -6.03
CA SER A 433 -0.55 0.45 -7.29
C SER A 433 -0.81 -1.01 -7.62
N SER A 434 -1.23 -1.81 -6.64
CA SER A 434 -1.64 -3.21 -6.82
C SER A 434 -3.12 -3.38 -7.06
N GLN A 435 -3.88 -2.27 -7.10
CA GLN A 435 -5.27 -2.35 -7.51
C GLN A 435 -5.32 -2.89 -8.95
N CYS A 436 -5.92 -4.06 -9.11
CA CYS A 436 -5.84 -4.82 -10.35
C CYS A 436 -7.04 -5.75 -10.49
N ILE A 437 -7.72 -5.72 -11.63
CA ILE A 437 -8.65 -6.76 -12.06
C ILE A 437 -8.01 -7.58 -13.18
N THR A 438 -7.99 -8.90 -12.99
CA THR A 438 -7.45 -9.87 -13.94
C THR A 438 -8.61 -10.55 -14.65
N MET A 439 -8.64 -10.48 -15.99
CA MET A 439 -9.65 -11.10 -16.84
C MET A 439 -9.00 -12.14 -17.74
N LEU A 440 -9.63 -13.31 -17.85
CA LEU A 440 -9.21 -14.42 -18.70
C LEU A 440 -10.42 -14.88 -19.50
N GLU A 441 -10.26 -15.02 -20.81
CA GLU A 441 -11.32 -15.44 -21.73
C GLU A 441 -10.76 -16.42 -22.77
N GLU A 442 -11.59 -17.38 -23.16
CA GLU A 442 -11.35 -18.24 -24.32
C GLU A 442 -11.52 -17.43 -25.60
N VAL A 443 -10.55 -17.54 -26.52
CA VAL A 443 -10.59 -16.93 -27.86
C VAL A 443 -10.23 -17.97 -28.92
N ASP A 444 -10.42 -17.62 -30.19
CA ASP A 444 -10.14 -18.51 -31.33
C ASP A 444 -10.81 -19.89 -31.16
N ASP A 445 -12.15 -19.88 -31.00
CA ASP A 445 -12.99 -21.07 -30.77
C ASP A 445 -12.63 -21.89 -29.52
N GLY A 446 -11.93 -21.29 -28.56
CA GLY A 446 -11.53 -21.91 -27.28
C GLY A 446 -10.10 -22.49 -27.30
N ASP A 447 -9.39 -22.38 -28.42
CA ASP A 447 -8.02 -22.90 -28.53
C ASP A 447 -7.00 -22.02 -27.81
N ASP A 448 -7.21 -20.71 -27.79
CA ASP A 448 -6.27 -19.73 -27.26
C ASP A 448 -6.86 -18.98 -26.05
N LEU A 449 -5.97 -18.40 -25.23
CA LEU A 449 -6.34 -17.66 -24.02
C LEU A 449 -6.08 -16.17 -24.21
N HIS A 450 -7.13 -15.35 -24.15
CA HIS A 450 -6.95 -13.93 -23.87
C HIS A 450 -6.77 -13.72 -22.36
N ILE A 451 -5.77 -12.92 -22.00
CA ILE A 451 -5.56 -12.49 -20.62
C ILE A 451 -5.31 -10.99 -20.59
N SER A 452 -5.91 -10.30 -19.62
CA SER A 452 -5.65 -8.89 -19.36
C SER A 452 -5.59 -8.56 -17.87
N VAL A 453 -4.86 -7.49 -17.57
CA VAL A 453 -4.86 -6.82 -16.26
C VAL A 453 -5.22 -5.36 -16.46
N THR A 454 -6.15 -4.87 -15.65
CA THR A 454 -6.50 -3.45 -15.60
C THR A 454 -6.09 -2.88 -14.26
N MET A 455 -5.18 -1.92 -14.27
CA MET A 455 -4.56 -1.33 -13.09
C MET A 455 -4.80 0.18 -13.07
N PRO A 456 -5.81 0.67 -12.33
CA PRO A 456 -6.23 2.08 -12.42
C PRO A 456 -5.28 3.05 -11.71
N SER A 457 -4.40 2.59 -10.80
CA SER A 457 -3.71 3.48 -9.86
C SER A 457 -2.22 3.22 -9.69
N ILE A 458 -1.46 3.06 -10.78
CA ILE A 458 0.00 2.83 -10.71
C ILE A 458 0.73 4.15 -10.39
N GLU A 459 1.33 4.23 -9.21
CA GLU A 459 2.02 5.43 -8.73
C GLU A 459 3.53 5.31 -8.92
N VAL A 460 4.02 5.73 -10.09
CA VAL A 460 5.44 5.62 -10.43
C VAL A 460 6.03 6.93 -10.92
N GLY A 461 7.33 7.11 -10.66
CA GLY A 461 8.15 8.17 -11.19
C GLY A 461 9.53 7.67 -11.59
N THR A 462 10.17 8.38 -12.51
CA THR A 462 11.55 8.11 -12.94
C THR A 462 12.52 9.22 -12.51
N ILE A 463 12.00 10.21 -11.77
CA ILE A 463 12.74 11.26 -11.07
C ILE A 463 12.19 11.48 -9.66
N GLY A 464 13.08 11.88 -8.74
CA GLY A 464 12.77 12.20 -7.35
C GLY A 464 12.77 11.00 -6.40
N GLY A 465 12.90 11.27 -5.10
CA GLY A 465 12.90 10.24 -4.06
C GLY A 465 13.98 9.17 -4.30
N GLY A 466 13.62 7.90 -4.11
CA GLY A 466 14.54 6.76 -4.24
C GLY A 466 15.07 6.50 -5.64
N THR A 467 14.54 7.13 -6.68
CA THR A 467 14.97 6.92 -8.08
C THR A 467 16.40 7.41 -8.35
N CYS A 468 16.95 8.29 -7.50
CA CYS A 468 18.31 8.81 -7.63
C CYS A 468 19.38 7.90 -7.00
N LEU A 469 18.99 6.93 -6.16
CA LEU A 469 19.92 5.99 -5.54
C LEU A 469 20.60 5.14 -6.61
N ALA A 470 21.91 4.88 -6.47
CA ALA A 470 22.71 4.26 -7.53
C ALA A 470 22.14 2.93 -8.04
N SER A 471 21.73 2.04 -7.13
CA SER A 471 21.12 0.74 -7.46
C SER A 471 19.79 0.89 -8.20
N GLN A 472 18.92 1.77 -7.72
CA GLN A 472 17.59 2.01 -8.28
C GLN A 472 17.68 2.70 -9.65
N ALA A 473 18.58 3.68 -9.78
CA ALA A 473 18.91 4.33 -11.03
C ALA A 473 19.47 3.35 -12.07
N ALA A 474 20.28 2.37 -11.66
CA ALA A 474 20.76 1.31 -12.56
C ALA A 474 19.61 0.41 -13.05
N CYS A 475 18.66 0.06 -12.17
CA CYS A 475 17.48 -0.71 -12.55
C CYS A 475 16.55 0.07 -13.50
N LEU A 476 16.35 1.37 -13.28
CA LEU A 476 15.62 2.24 -14.21
C LEU A 476 16.35 2.36 -15.56
N ASN A 477 17.68 2.34 -15.56
CA ASN A 477 18.48 2.36 -16.77
C ASN A 477 18.36 1.05 -17.56
N LEU A 478 18.33 -0.09 -16.87
CA LEU A 478 18.09 -1.41 -17.48
C LEU A 478 16.75 -1.45 -18.22
N LEU A 479 15.72 -0.79 -17.66
CA LEU A 479 14.40 -0.65 -18.29
C LEU A 479 14.34 0.43 -19.38
N GLY A 480 15.40 1.21 -19.59
CA GLY A 480 15.44 2.30 -20.57
C GLY A 480 14.58 3.52 -20.21
N VAL A 481 14.27 3.73 -18.93
CA VAL A 481 13.36 4.79 -18.44
C VAL A 481 13.98 5.68 -17.36
N LYS A 482 15.30 5.63 -17.16
CA LYS A 482 15.97 6.48 -16.15
C LYS A 482 15.82 7.97 -16.45
N GLY A 483 15.44 8.73 -15.43
CA GLY A 483 15.44 10.19 -15.46
C GLY A 483 14.27 10.80 -16.24
N SER A 484 14.36 12.11 -16.46
CA SER A 484 13.37 12.88 -17.21
C SER A 484 13.51 12.68 -18.71
N ASN A 485 12.39 12.65 -19.42
CA ASN A 485 12.37 12.67 -20.87
C ASN A 485 12.21 14.12 -21.38
N HIS A 486 13.28 14.68 -21.93
CA HIS A 486 13.29 16.09 -22.39
C HIS A 486 12.40 16.33 -23.61
N GLY A 487 12.30 15.37 -24.53
CA GLY A 487 11.51 15.51 -25.75
C GLY A 487 10.01 15.26 -25.53
N SER A 488 9.65 14.45 -24.53
CA SER A 488 8.26 14.16 -24.18
C SER A 488 8.13 13.97 -22.66
N PRO A 489 7.99 15.06 -21.89
CA PRO A 489 7.90 14.99 -20.42
C PRO A 489 6.80 14.02 -19.96
N GLY A 490 7.17 13.09 -19.08
CA GLY A 490 6.29 12.04 -18.57
C GLY A 490 6.30 10.74 -19.38
N ALA A 491 6.94 10.68 -20.54
CA ALA A 491 7.03 9.46 -21.33
C ALA A 491 7.76 8.33 -20.60
N ASN A 492 8.79 8.63 -19.79
CA ASN A 492 9.53 7.60 -19.06
C ASN A 492 8.68 7.06 -17.89
N ALA A 493 8.00 7.92 -17.14
CA ALA A 493 7.09 7.47 -16.08
C ALA A 493 5.89 6.68 -16.62
N LYS A 494 5.31 7.08 -17.76
CA LYS A 494 4.25 6.33 -18.44
C LYS A 494 4.75 4.95 -18.89
N ARG A 495 5.95 4.89 -19.47
CA ARG A 495 6.58 3.62 -19.88
C ARG A 495 6.86 2.71 -18.68
N LEU A 496 7.34 3.26 -17.57
CA LEU A 496 7.53 2.49 -16.34
C LEU A 496 6.20 1.89 -15.85
N ALA A 497 5.10 2.65 -15.91
CA ALA A 497 3.77 2.15 -15.54
C ALA A 497 3.31 0.99 -16.44
N THR A 498 3.57 1.06 -17.75
CA THR A 498 3.22 -0.05 -18.65
C THR A 498 4.09 -1.29 -18.42
N ILE A 499 5.38 -1.12 -18.11
CA ILE A 499 6.26 -2.22 -17.72
C ILE A 499 5.78 -2.88 -16.43
N VAL A 500 5.34 -2.09 -15.43
CA VAL A 500 4.74 -2.62 -14.19
C VAL A 500 3.50 -3.46 -14.52
N ALA A 501 2.58 -2.94 -15.33
CA ALA A 501 1.36 -3.66 -15.72
C ALA A 501 1.67 -4.95 -16.49
N GLY A 502 2.58 -4.92 -17.47
CA GLY A 502 3.00 -6.12 -18.21
C GLY A 502 3.73 -7.15 -17.35
N SER A 503 4.46 -6.70 -16.32
CA SER A 503 5.08 -7.59 -15.34
C SER A 503 4.04 -8.26 -14.44
N VAL A 504 2.99 -7.52 -14.03
CA VAL A 504 1.85 -8.06 -13.27
C VAL A 504 1.11 -9.08 -14.13
N LEU A 505 0.82 -8.77 -15.40
CA LEU A 505 0.21 -9.71 -16.36
C LEU A 505 0.98 -11.04 -16.41
N ALA A 506 2.32 -10.97 -16.55
CA ALA A 506 3.19 -12.15 -16.55
C ALA A 506 3.14 -12.93 -15.24
N GLY A 507 3.16 -12.24 -14.09
CA GLY A 507 3.04 -12.84 -12.77
C GLY A 507 1.71 -13.56 -12.56
N GLU A 508 0.61 -12.88 -12.88
CA GLU A 508 -0.77 -13.39 -12.80
C GLU A 508 -0.94 -14.65 -13.65
N LEU A 509 -0.54 -14.60 -14.93
CA LEU A 509 -0.59 -15.75 -15.84
C LEU A 509 0.15 -16.96 -15.25
N SER A 510 1.36 -16.74 -14.74
CA SER A 510 2.19 -17.79 -14.20
C SER A 510 1.62 -18.37 -12.91
N LEU A 511 1.16 -17.54 -11.96
CA LEU A 511 0.59 -18.03 -10.71
C LEU A 511 -0.70 -18.81 -10.95
N LEU A 512 -1.63 -18.28 -11.77
CA LEU A 512 -2.87 -18.97 -12.11
C LEU A 512 -2.57 -20.33 -12.75
N ALA A 513 -1.59 -20.41 -13.65
CA ALA A 513 -1.15 -21.68 -14.22
C ALA A 513 -0.55 -22.65 -13.18
N ALA A 514 0.26 -22.16 -12.24
CA ALA A 514 0.80 -23.00 -11.16
C ALA A 514 -0.28 -23.56 -10.24
N LEU A 515 -1.34 -22.79 -10.01
CA LEU A 515 -2.50 -23.18 -9.22
C LEU A 515 -3.37 -24.20 -9.98
N ALA A 516 -3.71 -23.92 -11.25
CA ALA A 516 -4.52 -24.80 -12.09
C ALA A 516 -3.87 -26.18 -12.33
N SER A 517 -2.54 -26.23 -12.38
CA SER A 517 -1.76 -27.47 -12.54
C SER A 517 -1.40 -28.17 -11.21
N GLY A 518 -1.70 -27.57 -10.06
CA GLY A 518 -1.33 -28.13 -8.75
C GLY A 518 0.18 -28.10 -8.44
N HIS A 519 0.98 -27.33 -9.18
CA HIS A 519 2.44 -27.28 -9.04
C HIS A 519 2.96 -26.23 -8.05
N LEU A 520 2.09 -25.41 -7.45
CA LEU A 520 2.50 -24.29 -6.59
C LEU A 520 3.40 -24.75 -5.42
N VAL A 521 2.94 -25.72 -4.61
CA VAL A 521 3.67 -26.20 -3.43
C VAL A 521 5.03 -26.79 -3.81
N LYS A 522 5.07 -27.61 -4.88
CA LYS A 522 6.31 -28.22 -5.37
C LYS A 522 7.34 -27.16 -5.77
N SER A 523 6.91 -26.10 -6.45
CA SER A 523 7.80 -24.98 -6.83
C SER A 523 8.37 -24.28 -5.60
N HIS A 524 7.52 -23.90 -4.63
CA HIS A 524 8.01 -23.29 -3.38
C HIS A 524 9.00 -24.18 -2.64
N MET A 525 8.75 -25.48 -2.54
CA MET A 525 9.68 -26.41 -1.88
C MET A 525 11.04 -26.51 -2.58
N MET A 526 11.09 -26.38 -3.90
CA MET A 526 12.34 -26.43 -4.66
C MET A 526 13.20 -25.17 -4.47
N TYR A 527 12.60 -23.97 -4.45
CA TYR A 527 13.37 -22.72 -4.37
C TYR A 527 13.53 -22.16 -2.95
N ASN A 528 12.65 -22.49 -2.00
CA ASN A 528 12.75 -21.99 -0.62
C ASN A 528 13.62 -22.87 0.28
N ARG A 529 13.99 -24.09 -0.14
CA ARG A 529 14.91 -24.91 0.67
C ARG A 529 16.30 -24.27 0.65
N SER A 530 16.66 -23.65 1.77
CA SER A 530 18.02 -23.70 2.30
C SER A 530 18.39 -25.18 2.46
N SER A 531 18.93 -25.80 1.41
CA SER A 531 19.63 -27.08 1.55
C SER A 531 20.91 -26.93 2.39
N LYS A 532 21.31 -25.70 2.75
CA LYS A 532 22.45 -25.40 3.61
C LYS A 532 22.21 -25.77 5.08
N ASP A 533 20.98 -25.63 5.60
CA ASP A 533 20.72 -25.92 7.01
C ASP A 533 20.33 -27.39 7.28
N VAL A 534 19.72 -28.07 6.31
CA VAL A 534 19.35 -29.49 6.47
C VAL A 534 20.60 -30.38 6.58
N ALA A 535 21.68 -30.05 5.87
CA ALA A 535 22.93 -30.81 5.96
C ALA A 535 23.62 -30.65 7.33
N LYS A 536 23.48 -29.50 8.00
CA LYS A 536 24.04 -29.26 9.35
C LYS A 536 23.18 -29.80 10.48
N ALA A 537 21.87 -29.95 10.26
CA ALA A 537 20.97 -30.56 11.26
C ALA A 537 20.99 -32.10 11.21
N ALA A 538 21.52 -32.70 10.13
CA ALA A 538 21.60 -34.14 9.94
C ALA A 538 23.00 -34.74 10.19
N SER A 539 24.03 -33.89 10.40
CA SER A 539 25.37 -34.27 10.89
C SER A 539 25.47 -33.99 12.38
#